data_AF-A0A2G4DUK4-F1
#
_entry.id   AF-A0A2G4DUK4-F1
#
_cell.length_a   1.000
_cell.length_b   1.000
_cell.length_c   1.000
_cell.angle_alpha   90.00
_cell.angle_beta   90.00
_cell.angle_gamma   90.00
#
_symmetry.space_group_name_H-M   'P 1'
#
loop_
_entity.id
_entity.type
_entity.pdbx_description
1 polymer ?
#
loop_
_entity_poly.entity_id
_entity_poly.type
_entity_poly.pdbx_seq_one_letter_code
_entity_poly.pdbx_strand_id
1 'polypeptide(L)'
;MSIDTSESHPICGTDLERWRIENGLTKVAAADAFGLQKAKWEELTNPEHSAEQISDPVIAMLLHLYRQHPASSPVQQPLDIREFYEFLGLEDSPKDRDAFATLIGRSPPSVYRLMLHDGKPGRPVMRWIEALKRLALTPNQCKRLMRDVARNVG
;
A
#
# COMPACT_ATOMS: atom_id res chain seq x y z
N MET A 1 8.97 21.84 21.84
CA MET A 1 9.16 21.11 20.58
C MET A 1 9.69 22.11 19.58
N SER A 2 10.96 21.98 19.23
CA SER A 2 11.63 22.85 18.26
C SER A 2 11.05 22.52 16.90
N ILE A 3 10.49 23.52 16.22
CA ILE A 3 10.20 23.44 14.80
C ILE A 3 11.56 23.41 14.14
N ASP A 4 11.98 22.22 13.72
CA ASP A 4 13.18 22.06 12.93
C ASP A 4 12.93 22.82 11.62
N THR A 5 13.52 24.00 11.49
CA THR A 5 13.57 24.78 10.25
C THR A 5 14.50 24.05 9.29
N SER A 6 14.07 22.87 8.82
CA SER A 6 14.68 22.23 7.66
C SER A 6 14.36 23.12 6.46
N GLU A 7 15.41 23.65 5.83
CA GLU A 7 15.35 24.47 4.61
C GLU A 7 14.19 24.03 3.71
N SER A 8 13.19 24.90 3.57
CA SER A 8 12.00 24.69 2.74
C SER A 8 12.42 24.71 1.28
N HIS A 9 13.07 23.66 0.82
CA HIS A 9 13.40 23.47 -0.58
C HIS A 9 12.08 23.40 -1.36
N PRO A 10 11.95 24.18 -2.44
CA PRO A 10 10.76 24.10 -3.26
C PRO A 10 10.62 22.69 -3.84
N ILE A 11 9.43 22.11 -3.72
CA ILE A 11 9.15 20.78 -4.28
C ILE A 11 9.34 20.83 -5.79
N CYS A 12 10.12 19.88 -6.31
CA CYS A 12 10.52 19.81 -7.71
C CYS A 12 10.12 18.48 -8.37
N GLY A 13 10.32 18.35 -9.68
CA GLY A 13 10.10 17.10 -10.41
C GLY A 13 10.87 15.90 -9.86
N THR A 14 12.08 16.14 -9.35
CA THR A 14 12.93 15.09 -8.75
C THR A 14 12.29 14.51 -7.48
N ASP A 15 11.57 15.34 -6.72
CA ASP A 15 10.83 14.90 -5.53
C ASP A 15 9.65 13.99 -5.88
N LEU A 16 8.93 14.30 -6.95
CA LEU A 16 7.85 13.46 -7.48
C LEU A 16 8.36 12.10 -7.92
N GLU A 17 9.48 12.09 -8.64
CA GLU A 17 10.07 10.84 -9.14
C GLU A 17 10.62 9.98 -7.99
N ARG A 18 11.20 10.61 -6.95
CA ARG A 18 11.60 9.91 -5.72
C ARG A 18 10.40 9.24 -5.06
N TRP A 19 9.31 9.98 -4.85
CA TRP A 19 8.10 9.44 -4.22
C TRP A 19 7.50 8.27 -5.04
N ARG A 20 7.50 8.38 -6.38
CA ARG A 20 7.06 7.29 -7.27
C ARG A 20 7.86 6.01 -7.03
N ILE A 21 9.19 6.13 -6.97
CA ILE A 21 10.10 4.98 -6.80
C ILE A 21 9.91 4.35 -5.42
N GLU A 22 9.85 5.17 -4.37
CA GLU A 22 9.62 4.73 -2.99
C GLU A 22 8.30 3.95 -2.85
N ASN A 23 7.27 4.32 -3.59
CA ASN A 23 5.97 3.65 -3.59
C ASN A 23 5.85 2.54 -4.67
N GLY A 24 6.93 2.24 -5.40
CA GLY A 24 6.94 1.17 -6.41
C GLY A 24 5.98 1.38 -7.59
N LEU A 25 5.68 2.63 -7.93
CA LEU A 25 4.64 2.98 -8.89
C LEU A 25 5.17 3.07 -10.32
N THR A 26 4.34 2.72 -11.29
CA THR A 26 4.56 3.10 -12.68
C THR A 26 4.34 4.61 -12.84
N LYS A 27 4.92 5.22 -13.89
CA LYS A 27 4.68 6.65 -14.17
C LYS A 27 3.20 6.97 -14.38
N VAL A 28 2.43 6.04 -14.96
CA VAL A 28 0.98 6.20 -15.15
C VAL A 28 0.26 6.23 -13.80
N ALA A 29 0.51 5.24 -12.94
CA ALA A 29 -0.13 5.17 -11.62
C ALA A 29 0.24 6.37 -10.73
N ALA A 30 1.47 6.86 -10.84
CA ALA A 30 1.87 8.08 -10.15
C ALA A 30 1.18 9.32 -10.72
N ALA A 31 1.10 9.46 -12.05
CA ALA A 31 0.34 10.56 -12.66
C ALA A 31 -1.12 10.58 -12.18
N ASP A 32 -1.79 9.42 -12.19
CA ASP A 32 -3.17 9.27 -11.72
C ASP A 32 -3.32 9.66 -10.23
N ALA A 33 -2.34 9.32 -9.39
CA ALA A 33 -2.35 9.68 -7.97
C ALA A 33 -2.30 11.20 -7.70
N PHE A 34 -1.84 11.98 -8.68
CA PHE A 34 -1.82 13.44 -8.65
C PHE A 34 -2.91 14.06 -9.54
N GLY A 35 -3.80 13.27 -10.14
CA GLY A 35 -4.83 13.75 -11.07
C GLY A 35 -4.26 14.27 -12.40
N LEU A 36 -3.08 13.79 -12.80
CA LEU A 36 -2.35 14.24 -13.99
C LEU A 36 -2.45 13.21 -15.12
N GLN A 37 -2.34 13.69 -16.36
CA GLN A 37 -2.03 12.82 -17.48
C GLN A 37 -0.56 12.38 -17.42
N LYS A 38 -0.27 11.18 -17.93
CA LYS A 38 1.10 10.64 -18.01
C LYS A 38 2.08 11.62 -18.68
N ALA A 39 1.67 12.29 -19.76
CA ALA A 39 2.51 13.25 -20.47
C ALA A 39 2.93 14.42 -19.58
N LYS A 40 2.01 14.93 -18.75
CA LYS A 40 2.32 16.01 -17.80
C LYS A 40 3.27 15.55 -16.69
N TRP A 41 3.10 14.32 -16.21
CA TRP A 41 4.07 13.72 -15.28
C TRP A 41 5.47 13.64 -15.90
N GLU A 42 5.58 13.15 -17.14
CA GLU A 42 6.86 13.05 -17.86
C GLU A 42 7.52 14.41 -18.10
N GLU A 43 6.74 15.45 -18.41
CA GLU A 43 7.21 16.83 -18.50
C GLU A 43 7.77 17.33 -17.16
N LEU A 44 7.01 17.19 -16.07
CA LEU A 44 7.41 17.65 -14.73
C LEU A 44 8.65 16.90 -14.20
N THR A 45 8.79 15.63 -14.56
CA THR A 45 9.89 14.76 -14.12
C THR A 45 11.02 14.64 -15.14
N ASN A 46 11.01 15.44 -16.21
CA ASN A 46 12.07 15.45 -17.22
C ASN A 46 13.40 15.89 -16.57
N PRO A 47 14.49 15.10 -16.67
CA PRO A 47 15.79 15.45 -16.09
C PRO A 47 16.32 16.85 -16.42
N GLU A 48 15.95 17.42 -17.56
CA GLU A 48 16.38 18.77 -17.97
C GLU A 48 15.81 19.88 -17.07
N HIS A 49 14.62 19.67 -16.50
CA HIS A 49 13.89 20.65 -15.70
C HIS A 49 13.43 20.12 -14.33
N SER A 50 13.75 18.86 -13.99
CA SER A 50 13.22 18.21 -12.78
C SER A 50 13.75 18.81 -11.47
N ALA A 51 14.79 19.64 -11.53
CA ALA A 51 15.31 20.40 -10.38
C ALA A 51 14.56 21.72 -10.17
N GLU A 52 13.79 22.18 -11.15
CA GLU A 52 13.01 23.42 -11.05
C GLU A 52 11.78 23.22 -10.16
N GLN A 53 11.38 24.29 -9.49
CA GLN A 53 10.17 24.30 -8.67
C GLN A 53 8.94 23.97 -9.53
N ILE A 54 8.09 23.09 -9.03
CA ILE A 54 6.81 22.83 -9.68
C ILE A 54 5.96 24.10 -9.68
N SER A 55 5.54 24.52 -10.87
CA SER A 55 4.77 25.74 -11.08
C SER A 55 3.33 25.65 -10.56
N ASP A 56 2.72 24.46 -10.60
CA ASP A 56 1.41 24.21 -10.03
C ASP A 56 1.52 23.92 -8.51
N PRO A 57 1.08 24.84 -7.65
CA PRO A 57 1.20 24.68 -6.20
C PRO A 57 0.38 23.49 -5.66
N VAL A 58 -0.69 23.07 -6.33
CA VAL A 58 -1.53 21.95 -5.88
C VAL A 58 -0.75 20.64 -5.94
N ILE A 59 0.07 20.43 -6.98
CA ILE A 59 0.92 19.24 -7.10
C ILE A 59 1.94 19.19 -5.96
N ALA A 60 2.56 20.33 -5.63
CA ALA A 60 3.49 20.44 -4.51
C ALA A 60 2.78 20.18 -3.17
N MET A 61 1.59 20.75 -2.96
CA MET A 61 0.77 20.52 -1.76
C MET A 61 0.38 19.04 -1.61
N LEU A 62 -0.01 18.38 -2.70
CA LEU A 62 -0.32 16.94 -2.69
C LEU A 62 0.89 16.10 -2.30
N LEU A 63 2.06 16.37 -2.86
CA LEU A 63 3.26 15.62 -2.51
C LEU A 63 3.64 15.84 -1.04
N HIS A 64 3.55 17.08 -0.55
CA HIS A 64 3.77 17.39 0.85
C HIS A 64 2.79 16.61 1.75
N LEU A 65 1.50 16.62 1.41
CA LEU A 65 0.46 15.90 2.14
C LEU A 65 0.71 14.38 2.12
N TYR A 66 1.03 13.79 0.97
CA TYR A 66 1.30 12.36 0.85
C TYR A 66 2.55 11.92 1.63
N ARG A 67 3.57 12.78 1.75
CA ARG A 67 4.76 12.50 2.57
C ARG A 67 4.46 12.56 4.07
N GLN A 68 3.69 13.55 4.52
CA GLN A 68 3.35 13.73 5.94
C GLN A 68 2.24 12.78 6.41
N HIS A 69 1.31 12.46 5.51
CA HIS A 69 0.15 11.61 5.77
C HIS A 69 -0.01 10.59 4.64
N PRO A 70 0.80 9.51 4.58
CA PRO A 70 0.76 8.52 3.50
C PRO A 70 -0.63 7.90 3.26
N ALA A 71 -1.45 7.78 4.30
CA ALA A 71 -2.83 7.28 4.21
C ALA A 71 -3.78 8.18 3.40
N SER A 72 -3.40 9.45 3.14
CA SER A 72 -4.17 10.37 2.28
C SER A 72 -3.94 10.14 0.78
N SER A 73 -2.86 9.42 0.43
CA SER A 73 -2.58 9.08 -0.96
C SER A 73 -3.63 8.10 -1.50
N PRO A 74 -4.10 8.26 -2.74
CA PRO A 74 -4.96 7.26 -3.39
C PRO A 74 -4.20 5.96 -3.71
N VAL A 75 -2.88 5.98 -3.58
CA VAL A 75 -2.02 4.81 -3.73
C VAL A 75 -2.22 3.88 -2.55
N GLN A 76 -2.71 2.68 -2.84
CA GLN A 76 -2.80 1.63 -1.83
C GLN A 76 -1.39 1.21 -1.43
N GLN A 77 -1.07 1.34 -0.14
CA GLN A 77 0.18 0.81 0.39
C GLN A 77 0.28 -0.69 0.09
N PRO A 78 1.51 -1.21 -0.19
CA PRO A 78 1.73 -2.64 -0.31
C PRO A 78 1.12 -3.34 0.90
N LEU A 79 0.26 -4.32 0.63
CA LEU A 79 -0.28 -5.14 1.67
C LEU A 79 0.80 -6.00 2.30
N ASP A 80 0.89 -5.94 3.61
CA ASP A 80 1.60 -6.94 4.38
C ASP A 80 0.61 -8.02 4.86
N ILE A 81 0.93 -9.27 4.53
CA ILE A 81 0.15 -10.43 4.96
C ILE A 81 0.25 -10.66 6.47
N ARG A 82 1.36 -10.27 7.11
CA ARG A 82 1.57 -10.33 8.56
C ARG A 82 0.70 -9.30 9.27
N GLU A 83 0.71 -8.06 8.80
CA GLU A 83 -0.21 -7.03 9.32
C GLU A 83 -1.67 -7.46 9.16
N PHE A 84 -2.02 -8.12 8.05
CA PHE A 84 -3.37 -8.63 7.88
C PHE A 84 -3.71 -9.77 8.85
N TYR A 85 -2.76 -10.66 9.12
CA TYR A 85 -2.89 -11.71 10.13
C TYR A 85 -3.18 -11.12 11.53
N GLU A 86 -2.38 -10.13 11.92
CA GLU A 86 -2.52 -9.40 13.18
C GLU A 86 -3.82 -8.60 13.24
N PHE A 87 -4.21 -7.95 12.14
CA PHE A 87 -5.49 -7.25 12.02
C PHE A 87 -6.67 -8.18 12.31
N LEU A 88 -6.61 -9.44 11.89
CA LEU A 88 -7.65 -10.43 12.21
C LEU A 88 -7.63 -10.82 13.69
N GLY A 89 -6.71 -10.34 14.51
CA GLY A 89 -6.56 -10.70 15.91
C GLY A 89 -6.17 -12.16 16.09
N LEU A 90 -5.29 -12.65 15.23
CA LEU A 90 -4.71 -13.99 15.30
C LEU A 90 -3.37 -13.92 16.01
N GLU A 91 -3.09 -14.88 16.88
CA GLU A 91 -1.86 -14.95 17.67
C GLU A 91 -0.82 -15.84 16.99
N ASP A 92 0.44 -15.75 17.40
CA ASP A 92 1.53 -16.58 16.85
C ASP A 92 1.48 -18.04 17.37
N SER A 93 0.37 -18.72 17.11
CA SER A 93 0.08 -20.07 17.57
C SER A 93 -0.19 -21.04 16.41
N PRO A 94 0.12 -22.34 16.54
CA PRO A 94 -0.19 -23.33 15.50
C PRO A 94 -1.66 -23.32 15.09
N LYS A 95 -2.56 -23.21 16.07
CA LYS A 95 -4.01 -23.18 15.86
C LYS A 95 -4.46 -22.01 14.99
N ASP A 96 -3.94 -20.82 15.24
CA ASP A 96 -4.35 -19.62 14.50
C ASP A 96 -3.72 -19.57 13.10
N ARG A 97 -2.50 -20.10 12.94
CA ARG A 97 -1.90 -20.28 11.61
C ARG A 97 -2.69 -21.26 10.75
N ASP A 98 -3.19 -22.34 11.35
CA ASP A 98 -4.05 -23.31 10.66
C ASP A 98 -5.40 -22.67 10.29
N ALA A 99 -6.01 -21.91 11.21
CA ALA A 99 -7.23 -21.18 10.92
C ALA A 99 -7.03 -20.16 9.78
N PHE A 100 -5.91 -19.42 9.79
CA PHE A 100 -5.59 -18.46 8.74
C PHE A 100 -5.41 -19.14 7.38
N ALA A 101 -4.81 -20.33 7.34
CA ALA A 101 -4.66 -21.11 6.13
C ALA A 101 -6.01 -21.33 5.42
N THR A 102 -7.04 -21.72 6.18
CA THR A 102 -8.41 -21.80 5.67
C THR A 102 -8.93 -20.46 5.18
N LEU A 103 -8.75 -19.37 5.94
CA LEU A 103 -9.27 -18.04 5.60
C LEU A 103 -8.69 -17.47 4.29
N ILE A 104 -7.44 -17.82 3.96
CA ILE A 104 -6.78 -17.37 2.72
C ILE A 104 -6.75 -18.43 1.61
N GLY A 105 -7.44 -19.57 1.81
CA GLY A 105 -7.51 -20.67 0.85
C GLY A 105 -6.13 -21.28 0.54
N ARG A 106 -5.32 -21.54 1.58
CA ARG A 106 -3.98 -22.16 1.47
C ARG A 106 -3.84 -23.33 2.43
N SER A 107 -2.82 -24.14 2.20
CA SER A 107 -2.46 -25.22 3.13
C SER A 107 -1.68 -24.68 4.34
N PRO A 108 -1.76 -25.33 5.51
CA PRO A 108 -0.99 -24.91 6.69
C PRO A 108 0.51 -24.75 6.41
N PRO A 109 1.22 -25.69 5.73
CA PRO A 109 2.65 -25.49 5.44
C PRO A 109 2.95 -24.23 4.61
N SER A 110 2.00 -23.80 3.77
CA SER A 110 2.14 -22.55 3.03
C SER A 110 2.09 -21.35 3.96
N VAL A 111 1.18 -21.34 4.94
CA VAL A 111 1.10 -20.26 5.96
C VAL A 111 2.33 -20.24 6.85
N TYR A 112 2.83 -21.39 7.30
CA TYR A 112 4.07 -21.44 8.08
C TYR A 112 5.23 -20.79 7.31
N ARG A 113 5.34 -21.05 6.00
CA ARG A 113 6.35 -20.38 5.16
C ARG A 113 6.15 -18.86 5.11
N LEU A 114 4.91 -18.40 4.96
CA LEU A 114 4.58 -16.98 4.91
C LEU A 114 4.86 -16.27 6.24
N MET A 115 4.56 -16.92 7.37
CA MET A 115 4.64 -16.31 8.70
C MET A 115 6.00 -16.52 9.39
N LEU A 116 6.76 -17.57 9.07
CA LEU A 116 7.99 -17.91 9.81
C LEU A 116 9.25 -17.91 8.95
N HIS A 117 9.12 -17.94 7.61
CA HIS A 117 10.26 -18.12 6.71
C HIS A 117 10.30 -17.09 5.57
N ASP A 118 9.74 -15.90 5.81
CA ASP A 118 9.68 -14.77 4.86
C ASP A 118 9.19 -15.18 3.46
N GLY A 119 8.25 -16.13 3.44
CA GLY A 119 7.57 -16.56 2.23
C GLY A 119 6.83 -15.39 1.60
N LYS A 120 6.89 -15.29 0.27
CA LYS A 120 6.13 -14.28 -0.47
C LYS A 120 4.73 -14.80 -0.80
N PRO A 121 3.66 -14.10 -0.41
CA PRO A 121 2.31 -14.50 -0.76
C PRO A 121 2.10 -14.42 -2.28
N GLY A 122 1.38 -15.40 -2.82
CA GLY A 122 1.01 -15.39 -4.23
C GLY A 122 0.04 -14.25 -4.55
N ARG A 123 0.11 -13.71 -5.78
CA ARG A 123 -0.73 -12.57 -6.22
C ARG A 123 -2.23 -12.75 -5.96
N PRO A 124 -2.86 -13.94 -6.16
CA PRO A 124 -4.28 -14.12 -5.84
C PRO A 124 -4.62 -13.94 -4.36
N VAL A 125 -3.73 -14.36 -3.45
CA VAL A 125 -3.93 -14.15 -2.00
C VAL A 125 -3.91 -12.67 -1.69
N MET A 126 -2.96 -11.93 -2.27
CA MET A 126 -2.89 -10.49 -2.07
C MET A 126 -4.14 -9.79 -2.59
N ARG A 127 -4.63 -10.15 -3.80
CA ARG A 127 -5.88 -9.60 -4.33
C ARG A 127 -7.10 -9.93 -3.47
N TRP A 128 -7.15 -11.13 -2.89
CA TRP A 128 -8.18 -11.51 -1.93
C TRP A 128 -8.16 -10.60 -0.69
N ILE A 129 -6.98 -10.39 -0.10
CA ILE A 129 -6.81 -9.51 1.06
C ILE A 129 -7.14 -8.04 0.71
N GLU A 130 -6.73 -7.54 -0.46
CA GLU A 130 -7.10 -6.19 -0.94
C GLU A 130 -8.61 -6.02 -1.01
N ALA A 131 -9.31 -7.01 -1.58
CA ALA A 131 -10.76 -6.97 -1.70
C ALA A 131 -11.42 -6.85 -0.33
N LEU A 132 -10.94 -7.61 0.66
CA LEU A 132 -11.43 -7.53 2.04
C LEU A 132 -11.15 -6.18 2.70
N LYS A 133 -9.94 -5.60 2.54
CA LYS A 133 -9.61 -4.29 3.12
C LYS A 133 -10.47 -3.17 2.53
N ARG A 134 -10.83 -3.24 1.24
CA ARG A 134 -11.71 -2.24 0.59
C ARG A 134 -13.12 -2.21 1.19
N LEU A 135 -13.55 -3.26 1.88
CA LEU A 135 -14.86 -3.30 2.56
C LEU A 135 -14.87 -2.57 3.91
N ALA A 136 -13.71 -2.10 4.40
CA ALA A 136 -13.59 -1.35 5.66
C ALA A 136 -14.26 -2.03 6.87
N LEU A 137 -14.18 -3.36 6.92
CA LEU A 137 -14.81 -4.17 7.97
C LEU A 137 -13.99 -4.16 9.26
N THR A 138 -14.66 -4.33 10.41
CA THR A 138 -13.95 -4.67 11.67
C THR A 138 -13.30 -6.05 11.58
N PRO A 139 -12.27 -6.37 12.39
CA PRO A 139 -11.62 -7.68 12.41
C PRO A 139 -12.59 -8.87 12.51
N ASN A 140 -13.60 -8.74 13.37
CA ASN A 140 -14.59 -9.80 13.59
C ASN A 140 -15.59 -9.94 12.43
N GLN A 141 -15.97 -8.84 11.78
CA GLN A 141 -16.77 -8.89 10.55
C GLN A 141 -15.97 -9.50 9.40
N CYS A 142 -14.71 -9.10 9.23
CA CYS A 142 -13.82 -9.64 8.21
C CYS A 142 -13.61 -11.15 8.37
N LYS A 143 -13.24 -11.61 9.58
CA LYS A 143 -13.10 -13.06 9.87
C LYS A 143 -14.38 -13.84 9.56
N ARG A 144 -15.56 -13.32 9.93
CA ARG A 144 -16.84 -13.99 9.63
C ARG A 144 -17.06 -14.10 8.13
N LEU A 145 -16.94 -12.98 7.40
CA LEU A 145 -17.10 -12.97 5.95
C LEU A 145 -16.13 -13.95 5.26
N MET A 146 -14.87 -13.98 5.68
CA MET A 146 -13.88 -14.91 5.13
C MET A 146 -14.28 -16.38 5.33
N ARG A 147 -14.79 -16.74 6.51
CA ARG A 147 -15.30 -18.10 6.78
C ARG A 147 -16.53 -18.42 5.93
N ASP A 148 -17.46 -17.48 5.82
CA ASP A 148 -18.68 -17.66 5.03
C ASP A 148 -18.34 -17.87 3.55
N VAL A 149 -17.43 -17.06 3.01
CA VAL A 149 -16.93 -17.22 1.63
C VAL A 149 -16.22 -18.56 1.46
N ALA A 150 -15.30 -18.93 2.35
CA ALA A 150 -14.59 -20.21 2.28
C ALA A 150 -15.58 -21.39 2.26
N ARG A 151 -16.55 -21.41 3.19
CA ARG A 151 -17.59 -22.45 3.26
C ARG A 151 -18.45 -22.55 2.01
N ASN A 152 -18.71 -21.43 1.32
CA ASN A 152 -19.56 -21.42 0.13
C ASN A 152 -18.83 -21.89 -1.14
N VAL A 153 -17.49 -21.95 -1.12
CA VAL A 153 -16.67 -22.33 -2.29
C VAL A 153 -15.88 -23.63 -2.08
N GLY A 154 -15.86 -24.20 -0.87
CA GLY A 154 -15.19 -25.48 -0.56
C GLY A 154 -15.29 -25.89 0.90
#